data_AF-A0A7Y0XAK9-F1
#
_entry.id   AF-A0A7Y0XAK9-F1
#
_cell.length_a   1.000
_cell.length_b   1.000
_cell.length_c   1.000
_cell.angle_alpha   90.00
_cell.angle_beta   90.00
_cell.angle_gamma   90.00
#
_symmetry.space_group_name_H-M   'P 1'
#
loop_
_entity.id
_entity.type
_entity.pdbx_description
1 polymer ?
#
loop_
_entity_poly.entity_id
_entity_poly.type
_entity_poly.pdbx_seq_one_letter_code
_entity_poly.pdbx_strand_id
1 'polypeptide(L)'
;KMGGINSYNEIVGQLDAETTREDDGKPRRKRGFVYPYSVGGETSERAATLFNGKAWFLDSLTNGGDYSEQNNQFRIIDATDINDAGVISGTAMKC
;
A
#
# COMPACT_ATOMS: atom_id res chain seq x y z
N LYS A 1 4.11 -9.65 4.05
CA LYS A 1 4.55 -10.22 2.74
C LYS A 1 5.03 -9.08 1.86
N MET A 2 6.17 -9.21 1.19
CA MET A 2 6.61 -8.25 0.17
C MET A 2 6.07 -8.67 -1.21
N GLY A 3 5.64 -7.71 -2.01
CA GLY A 3 5.11 -7.89 -3.36
C GLY A 3 6.17 -7.62 -4.40
N GLY A 4 6.28 -6.36 -4.83
CA GLY A 4 7.17 -5.90 -5.91
C GLY A 4 7.89 -4.60 -5.56
N ILE A 5 8.83 -4.22 -6.43
CA ILE A 5 9.61 -2.98 -6.36
C ILE A 5 9.78 -2.42 -7.78
N ASN A 6 9.71 -1.10 -7.94
CA ASN A 6 9.98 -0.44 -9.22
C ASN A 6 11.36 0.24 -9.26
N SER A 7 11.70 0.84 -10.41
CA SER A 7 12.97 1.54 -10.64
C SER A 7 13.17 2.79 -9.76
N TYR A 8 12.13 3.24 -9.06
CA TYR A 8 12.15 4.39 -8.14
C TYR A 8 12.29 3.97 -6.67
N ASN A 9 12.56 2.69 -6.41
CA ASN A 9 12.63 2.07 -5.09
C ASN A 9 11.31 2.14 -4.30
N GLU A 10 10.17 2.15 -4.99
CA GLU A 10 8.86 2.09 -4.36
C GLU A 10 8.50 0.61 -4.16
N ILE A 11 8.51 0.16 -2.91
CA ILE A 11 8.23 -1.21 -2.52
C ILE A 11 6.74 -1.33 -2.18
N VAL A 12 6.05 -2.31 -2.75
CA VAL A 12 4.66 -2.62 -2.40
C VAL A 12 4.57 -3.97 -1.71
N GLY A 13 3.56 -4.12 -0.86
CA GLY A 13 3.32 -5.39 -0.18
C GLY A 13 2.11 -5.37 0.72
N GLN A 14 2.06 -6.38 1.58
CA GLN A 14 0.99 -6.60 2.54
C GLN A 14 1.54 -6.63 3.96
N LEU A 15 0.89 -5.88 4.84
CA LEU A 15 1.11 -5.88 6.27
C LEU A 15 -0.15 -6.34 7.00
N ASP A 16 0.04 -7.14 8.04
CA ASP A 16 -1.05 -7.47 8.97
C ASP A 16 -1.30 -6.23 9.84
N ALA A 17 -2.50 -5.66 9.74
CA ALA A 17 -2.90 -4.47 10.49
C ALA A 17 -3.34 -4.80 11.93
N GLU A 18 -3.30 -6.07 12.32
CA GLU A 18 -3.74 -6.55 13.62
C GLU A 18 -2.79 -7.65 14.10
N THR A 19 -2.34 -7.58 15.35
CA THR A 19 -1.39 -8.54 15.95
C THR A 19 -2.08 -9.68 16.69
N THR A 20 -3.40 -9.84 16.53
CA THR A 20 -4.20 -10.87 17.22
C THR A 20 -3.76 -12.28 16.83
N ARG A 21 -3.88 -13.23 17.76
CA ARG A 21 -3.45 -14.62 17.57
C ARG A 21 -4.37 -15.31 16.56
N GLU A 22 -3.78 -15.91 15.53
CA GLU A 22 -4.47 -16.55 14.38
C GLU A 22 -4.87 -18.02 14.67
N ASP A 23 -4.67 -18.46 15.91
CA ASP A 23 -4.96 -19.81 16.39
C ASP A 23 -6.39 -19.82 16.94
N ASP A 24 -7.32 -20.44 16.20
CA ASP A 24 -8.76 -20.56 16.50
C ASP A 24 -9.55 -19.21 16.58
N GLY A 25 -9.12 -18.20 15.81
CA GLY A 25 -9.67 -16.84 15.85
C GLY A 25 -9.98 -16.21 14.48
N LYS A 26 -10.61 -15.03 14.51
CA LYS A 26 -10.96 -14.20 13.33
C LYS A 26 -9.72 -13.97 12.45
N PRO A 27 -9.83 -14.12 11.11
CA PRO A 27 -8.73 -13.82 10.18
C PRO A 27 -8.19 -12.40 10.39
N ARG A 28 -6.86 -12.26 10.50
CA ARG A 28 -6.20 -10.96 10.68
C ARG A 28 -6.57 -10.02 9.54
N ARG A 29 -6.89 -8.77 9.87
CA ARG A 29 -7.12 -7.74 8.85
C ARG A 29 -5.79 -7.38 8.20
N LYS A 30 -5.66 -7.69 6.91
CA LYS A 30 -4.47 -7.35 6.13
C LYS A 30 -4.68 -6.00 5.42
N ARG A 31 -3.60 -5.27 5.20
CA ARG A 31 -3.59 -3.99 4.46
C ARG A 31 -2.42 -3.96 3.48
N GLY A 32 -2.70 -3.50 2.27
CA GLY A 32 -1.68 -3.19 1.28
C GLY A 32 -0.95 -1.89 1.63
N PHE A 33 0.36 -1.86 1.41
CA PHE A 33 1.18 -0.66 1.62
C PHE A 33 2.04 -0.37 0.38
N VAL A 34 2.45 0.91 0.28
CA VAL A 34 3.56 1.36 -0.53
C VAL A 34 4.60 2.02 0.38
N TYR A 35 5.85 1.67 0.17
CA TYR A 35 6.98 2.15 0.94
C TYR A 35 8.06 2.64 -0.01
N PRO A 36 8.24 3.97 -0.14
CA PRO A 36 9.36 4.51 -0.87
C PRO A 36 10.64 4.33 -0.06
N TYR A 37 11.53 3.47 -0.54
CA TYR A 37 12.77 3.14 0.15
C TYR A 37 13.84 4.19 -0.15
N SER A 38 14.38 4.81 0.91
CA SER A 38 15.49 5.75 0.80
C SER A 38 16.81 5.01 0.66
N VAL A 39 17.54 5.26 -0.42
CA VAL A 39 18.89 4.75 -0.60
C VAL A 39 19.86 5.85 -0.18
N GLY A 40 20.67 5.62 0.85
CA GLY A 40 21.63 6.62 1.33
C GLY A 40 21.00 7.84 2.02
N GLY A 41 19.74 7.74 2.44
CA GLY A 41 19.01 8.82 3.13
C GLY A 41 18.12 9.66 2.21
N GLU A 42 18.20 9.47 0.89
CA GLU A 42 17.37 10.18 -0.09
C GLU A 42 16.32 9.25 -0.72
N THR A 43 15.07 9.70 -0.75
CA THR A 43 14.00 9.08 -1.55
C THR A 43 14.06 9.63 -2.97
N SER A 44 13.59 8.86 -3.96
CA SER A 44 13.44 9.39 -5.32
C SER A 44 12.59 10.68 -5.34
N GLU A 45 12.84 11.58 -6.29
CA GLU A 45 12.08 12.83 -6.43
C GLU A 45 10.58 12.58 -6.59
N ARG A 46 10.24 11.51 -7.31
CA ARG A 46 8.87 11.00 -7.44
C ARG A 46 8.28 10.60 -6.09
N ALA A 47 8.99 9.81 -5.31
CA ALA A 47 8.53 9.41 -3.98
C ALA A 47 8.39 10.61 -3.02
N ALA A 48 9.29 11.58 -3.12
CA ALA A 48 9.24 12.81 -2.34
C ALA A 48 7.99 13.65 -2.71
N THR A 49 7.67 13.76 -4.00
CA THR A 49 6.52 14.55 -4.47
C THR A 49 5.17 13.87 -4.25
N LEU A 50 5.07 12.56 -4.51
CA LEU A 50 3.81 11.82 -4.39
C LEU A 50 3.50 11.37 -2.95
N PHE A 51 4.53 10.94 -2.22
CA PHE A 51 4.36 10.26 -0.93
C PHE A 51 4.98 11.04 0.24
N ASN A 52 5.50 12.25 0.01
CA ASN A 52 6.29 13.01 0.98
C ASN A 52 7.47 12.20 1.56
N GLY A 53 7.99 11.23 0.78
CA GLY A 53 9.04 10.30 1.22
C GLY A 53 8.62 9.38 2.37
N LYS A 54 7.31 9.18 2.61
CA LYS A 54 6.78 8.37 3.71
C LYS A 54 6.07 7.12 3.18
N ALA A 55 5.98 6.11 4.04
CA ALA A 55 5.15 4.93 3.79
C ALA A 55 3.66 5.30 3.85
N TRP A 56 2.85 4.70 2.99
CA TRP A 56 1.40 4.86 2.98
C TRP A 56 0.69 3.52 2.88
N PHE A 57 -0.47 3.44 3.53
CA PHE A 57 -1.43 2.39 3.21
C PHE A 57 -2.17 2.76 1.93
N LEU A 58 -2.34 1.79 1.03
CA LEU A 58 -2.94 2.03 -0.27
C LEU A 58 -4.39 2.50 -0.16
N ASP A 59 -5.13 1.99 0.83
CA ASP A 59 -6.50 2.41 1.11
C ASP A 59 -6.63 3.90 1.52
N SER A 60 -5.55 4.47 2.05
CA SER A 60 -5.49 5.89 2.44
C SER A 60 -5.22 6.77 1.23
N LEU A 61 -4.52 6.23 0.23
CA LEU A 61 -4.29 6.89 -1.06
C LEU A 61 -5.49 6.80 -2.00
N THR A 62 -6.26 5.72 -1.91
CA THR A 62 -7.50 5.55 -2.68
C THR A 62 -8.73 6.09 -1.97
N ASN A 63 -8.57 6.68 -0.77
CA ASN A 63 -9.67 7.35 -0.10
C ASN A 63 -10.09 8.53 -0.96
N GLY A 64 -11.24 8.40 -1.61
CA GLY A 64 -11.58 9.32 -2.70
C GLY A 64 -12.06 10.67 -2.21
N GLY A 65 -12.20 10.90 -0.89
CA GLY A 65 -12.50 12.22 -0.32
C GLY A 65 -13.56 12.99 -1.10
N ASP A 66 -13.22 14.21 -1.51
CA ASP A 66 -14.11 15.09 -2.29
C ASP A 66 -14.33 14.63 -3.76
N TYR A 67 -13.52 13.69 -4.26
CA TYR A 67 -13.55 13.22 -5.65
C TYR A 67 -14.45 12.00 -5.86
N SER A 68 -14.53 11.07 -4.90
CA SER A 68 -15.43 9.91 -4.95
C SER A 68 -15.50 9.14 -3.64
N GLU A 69 -16.69 8.98 -3.08
CA GLU A 69 -16.91 8.08 -1.94
C GLU A 69 -16.94 6.59 -2.34
N GLN A 70 -17.01 6.27 -3.64
CA GLN A 70 -17.17 4.89 -4.11
C GLN A 70 -15.93 4.03 -3.80
N ASN A 71 -14.75 4.64 -3.82
CA ASN A 71 -13.50 3.95 -3.51
C ASN A 71 -13.38 3.59 -2.02
N ASN A 72 -14.12 4.29 -1.15
CA ASN A 72 -14.12 4.03 0.30
C ASN A 72 -14.85 2.73 0.66
N GLN A 73 -15.60 2.16 -0.28
CA GLN A 73 -16.21 0.84 -0.14
C GLN A 73 -15.18 -0.28 -0.25
N PHE A 74 -13.95 -0.01 -0.67
CA PHE A 74 -12.93 -1.03 -0.88
C PHE A 74 -11.79 -0.88 0.11
N ARG A 75 -11.33 -2.00 0.64
CA ARG A 75 -10.10 -2.11 1.41
C ARG A 75 -9.08 -2.90 0.64
N ILE A 76 -7.96 -2.27 0.33
CA ILE A 76 -6.83 -2.93 -0.35
C ILE A 76 -6.10 -3.78 0.69
N ILE A 77 -6.13 -5.09 0.50
CA ILE A 77 -5.60 -6.08 1.45
C ILE A 77 -4.25 -6.64 1.04
N ASP A 78 -3.94 -6.68 -0.26
CA ASP A 78 -2.67 -7.17 -0.80
C ASP A 78 -2.25 -6.30 -1.99
N ALA A 79 -0.94 -6.13 -2.14
CA ALA A 79 -0.32 -5.46 -3.28
C ALA A 79 0.83 -6.36 -3.75
N THR A 80 0.69 -6.91 -4.95
CA THR A 80 1.59 -7.95 -5.46
C THR A 80 2.69 -7.40 -6.33
N ASP A 81 2.44 -6.32 -7.06
CA ASP A 81 3.41 -5.77 -8.01
C ASP A 81 3.18 -4.28 -8.28
N ILE A 82 4.22 -3.58 -8.74
CA ILE A 82 4.21 -2.17 -9.10
C ILE A 82 5.09 -1.93 -10.33
N ASN A 83 4.59 -1.18 -11.31
CA ASN A 83 5.38 -0.77 -12.47
C ASN A 83 6.01 0.63 -12.30
N ASP A 84 6.88 1.01 -13.24
CA ASP A 84 7.54 2.33 -13.24
C ASP A 84 6.57 3.49 -13.49
N ALA A 85 5.34 3.25 -13.94
CA ALA A 85 4.30 4.27 -14.01
C ALA A 85 3.58 4.47 -12.66
N GLY A 86 3.88 3.65 -11.64
CA GLY A 86 3.21 3.68 -10.32
C GLY A 86 1.83 3.01 -10.32
N VAL A 87 1.55 2.19 -11.34
CA VAL A 87 0.37 1.33 -11.36
C VAL A 87 0.65 0.11 -10.48
N ILE A 88 -0.20 -0.09 -9.49
CA ILE A 88 -0.07 -1.16 -8.50
C ILE A 88 -1.09 -2.25 -8.81
N SER A 89 -0.62 -3.48 -8.92
CA SER A 89 -1.47 -4.67 -8.93
C SER A 89 -1.77 -5.08 -7.50
N GLY A 90 -3.05 -5.19 -7.15
CA GLY A 90 -3.47 -5.49 -5.79
C GLY A 90 -4.85 -6.11 -5.72
N THR A 91 -5.14 -6.73 -4.58
CA THR A 91 -6.45 -7.31 -4.26
C THR A 91 -7.15 -6.43 -3.24
N ALA A 92 -8.42 -6.12 -3.49
CA ALA A 92 -9.26 -5.37 -2.57
C ALA A 92 -10.51 -6.18 -2.17
N MET A 93 -10.96 -5.97 -0.94
CA MET A 93 -12.22 -6.50 -0.42
C MET A 93 -13.23 -5.37 -0.30
N LYS A 94 -14.47 -5.62 -0.74
CA LYS A 94 -15.57 -4.69 -0.51
C LYS A 94 -16.01 -4.76 0.96
N CYS A 95 -16.07 -3.61 1.63
CA CYS A 95 -16.53 -3.44 3.00
C CYS A 95 -18.02 -3.12 3.06
#